data_AF-A0A1S0TNB7-F1
#
_entry.id   AF-A0A1S0TNB7-F1
#
_cell.length_a   1.000
_cell.length_b   1.000
_cell.length_c   1.000
_cell.angle_alpha   90.00
_cell.angle_beta   90.00
_cell.angle_gamma   90.00
#
_symmetry.space_group_name_H-M   'P 1'
#
loop_
_entity.id
_entity.type
_entity.pdbx_description
1 polymer ?
#
loop_
_entity_poly.entity_id
_entity_poly.type
_entity_poly.pdbx_seq_one_letter_code
_entity_poly.pdbx_strand_id
1 'polypeptide(L)' 'GIFTTDDVKRFKWKRAIKRTLKEAENGQMKVKRLRTKVIQSYLASGQSNGSDENPETIFNAKLCSLGLRIDNKIVRLN' A
#
# COMPACT_ATOMS: atom_id res chain seq x y z
N GLY A 1 -1.47 -21.33 -12.44
CA GLY A 1 -1.74 -20.47 -11.26
C GLY A 1 -2.93 -19.59 -11.58
N ILE A 2 -3.98 -19.67 -10.77
CA ILE A 2 -5.25 -18.98 -11.04
C ILE A 2 -5.06 -17.48 -10.76
N PHE A 3 -5.00 -16.68 -11.82
CA PHE A 3 -5.16 -15.24 -11.74
C PHE A 3 -6.65 -14.96 -11.53
N THR A 4 -7.05 -14.69 -10.30
CA THR A 4 -8.41 -14.28 -9.96
C THR A 4 -8.76 -13.00 -10.69
N THR A 5 -9.80 -13.07 -11.53
CA THR A 5 -10.31 -12.00 -12.38
C THR A 5 -11.27 -11.04 -11.66
N ASP A 6 -11.39 -11.12 -10.33
CA ASP A 6 -12.22 -10.23 -9.47
C ASP A 6 -11.54 -8.89 -9.15
N ASP A 7 -10.37 -8.65 -9.73
CA ASP A 7 -9.44 -7.55 -9.40
C ASP A 7 -9.65 -6.24 -10.19
N VAL A 8 -10.64 -6.16 -11.08
CA VAL A 8 -10.63 -5.15 -12.17
C VAL A 8 -11.04 -3.74 -11.70
N LYS A 9 -11.74 -3.58 -10.56
CA LYS A 9 -12.24 -2.25 -10.11
C LYS A 9 -11.71 -1.73 -8.78
N ARG A 10 -10.98 -2.55 -8.00
CA ARG A 10 -10.47 -2.13 -6.68
C ARG A 10 -8.98 -1.83 -6.70
N PHE A 11 -8.60 -0.78 -5.99
CA PHE A 11 -7.20 -0.42 -5.85
C PHE A 11 -6.41 -1.52 -5.14
N LYS A 12 -5.32 -1.96 -5.77
CA LYS A 12 -4.48 -3.06 -5.27
C LYS A 12 -3.51 -2.56 -4.19
N TRP A 13 -4.03 -2.19 -3.03
CA TRP A 13 -3.29 -1.63 -1.89
C TRP A 13 -1.99 -2.38 -1.56
N LYS A 14 -2.06 -3.70 -1.36
CA LYS A 14 -0.89 -4.53 -1.01
C LYS A 14 0.19 -4.48 -2.10
N ARG A 15 -0.21 -4.46 -3.37
CA ARG A 15 0.71 -4.38 -4.52
C ARG A 15 1.35 -2.99 -4.61
N ALA A 16 0.57 -1.93 -4.40
CA ALA A 16 1.08 -0.56 -4.37
C ALA A 16 2.14 -0.39 -3.26
N ILE A 17 1.84 -0.86 -2.03
CA ILE A 17 2.78 -0.84 -0.90
C ILE A 17 4.11 -1.53 -1.26
N LYS A 18 4.06 -2.77 -1.75
CA LYS A 18 5.27 -3.52 -2.14
C LYS A 18 6.04 -2.84 -3.26
N ARG A 19 5.34 -2.29 -4.25
CA ARG A 19 5.96 -1.58 -5.38
C ARG A 19 6.69 -0.33 -4.90
N THR A 20 6.05 0.49 -4.07
CA THR A 20 6.67 1.71 -3.54
C THR A 20 7.89 1.40 -2.67
N LEU A 21 7.87 0.30 -1.92
CA LEU A 21 9.04 -0.17 -1.16
C LEU A 21 10.16 -0.67 -2.08
N LYS A 22 9.83 -1.42 -3.14
CA LYS A 22 10.81 -1.92 -4.12
C LYS A 22 11.49 -0.78 -4.90
N GLU A 23 10.76 0.31 -5.16
CA GLU A 23 11.28 1.54 -5.78
C GLU A 23 12.03 2.45 -4.79
N ALA A 24 12.01 2.14 -3.50
CA ALA A 24 12.76 2.87 -2.48
C ALA A 24 14.22 2.37 -2.43
N GLU A 25 15.13 3.28 -2.11
CA GLU A 25 16.53 2.95 -1.87
C GLU A 25 16.64 1.94 -0.71
N ASN A 26 17.35 0.83 -0.94
CA ASN A 26 17.50 -0.28 -0.01
C ASN A 26 16.19 -1.03 0.36
N GLY A 27 15.13 -0.89 -0.44
CA GLY A 27 13.88 -1.59 -0.19
C GLY A 27 13.14 -1.12 1.07
N GLN A 28 13.46 0.07 1.57
CA GLN A 28 12.95 0.59 2.84
C GLN A 28 12.61 2.07 2.78
N MET A 29 11.61 2.49 3.55
CA MET A 29 11.34 3.91 3.76
C MET A 29 10.52 4.19 5.01
N LYS A 30 10.49 5.45 5.45
CA LYS A 30 9.63 5.90 6.55
C LYS A 30 8.16 5.60 6.23
N VAL A 31 7.43 5.06 7.21
CA VAL A 31 6.00 4.74 7.09
C VAL A 31 5.18 5.94 6.61
N LYS A 32 5.48 7.15 7.11
CA LYS A 32 4.84 8.39 6.64
C LYS A 32 5.05 8.62 5.13
N ARG A 33 6.28 8.46 4.62
CA ARG A 33 6.57 8.64 3.18
C ARG A 33 5.90 7.56 2.33
N LEU A 34 5.90 6.31 2.80
CA LEU A 34 5.21 5.21 2.15
C LEU A 34 3.71 5.52 2.04
N ARG A 35 3.11 5.94 3.15
CA ARG A 35 1.68 6.27 3.20
C ARG A 35 1.33 7.34 2.18
N THR A 36 2.04 8.47 2.18
CA THR A 36 1.80 9.55 1.22
C THR A 36 1.84 9.06 -0.22
N LYS A 37 2.88 8.32 -0.61
CA LYS A 37 3.02 7.81 -1.99
C LYS A 37 1.90 6.84 -2.38
N VAL A 38 1.54 5.92 -1.49
CA VAL A 38 0.50 4.91 -1.77
C VAL A 38 -0.88 5.56 -1.83
N ILE A 39 -1.21 6.48 -0.91
CA ILE A 39 -2.49 7.20 -0.93
C ILE A 39 -2.57 8.12 -2.15
N GLN A 40 -1.51 8.82 -2.53
CA GLN A 40 -1.49 9.59 -3.77
C GLN A 40 -1.75 8.70 -5.00
N SER A 41 -1.15 7.50 -5.04
CA SER A 41 -1.40 6.54 -6.12
C SER A 41 -2.87 6.06 -6.13
N TYR A 42 -3.46 5.88 -4.94
CA TYR A 42 -4.88 5.54 -4.80
C TYR A 42 -5.78 6.66 -5.34
N LEU A 43 -5.56 7.90 -4.91
CA LEU A 43 -6.33 9.06 -5.36
C LEU A 43 -6.18 9.28 -6.87
N ALA A 44 -4.96 9.15 -7.41
CA ALA A 44 -4.68 9.29 -8.84
C ALA A 44 -5.30 8.17 -9.69
N SER A 45 -5.52 6.99 -9.11
CA SER A 45 -6.13 5.87 -9.83
C SER A 45 -7.63 6.09 -10.12
N GLY A 46 -8.27 7.06 -9.45
CA GLY A 46 -9.71 7.29 -9.56
C GLY A 46 -10.58 6.13 -9.06
N GLN A 47 -9.96 5.07 -8.51
CA GLN A 47 -10.65 3.91 -7.96
C GLN A 47 -11.14 4.28 -6.57
N SER A 48 -12.43 4.60 -6.44
CA SER A 48 -13.07 4.68 -5.12
C SER A 48 -13.41 3.27 -4.66
N ASN A 49 -13.06 2.95 -3.41
CA ASN A 49 -13.45 1.69 -2.80
C ASN A 49 -14.96 1.64 -2.44
N GLY A 50 -15.72 2.69 -2.77
CA GLY A 50 -17.17 2.81 -2.48
C GLY A 50 -17.48 2.96 -1.00
N SER A 51 -16.45 3.13 -0.17
CA SER A 51 -16.55 3.29 1.28
C SER A 51 -16.01 4.68 1.62
N ASP A 52 -16.72 5.41 2.48
CA ASP A 52 -16.26 6.65 3.15
C ASP A 52 -15.06 6.41 4.10
N GLU A 53 -14.45 5.23 4.03
CA GLU A 53 -13.36 4.83 4.88
C GLU A 53 -12.09 5.59 4.48
N ASN A 54 -11.48 6.26 5.45
CA ASN A 54 -10.28 7.07 5.22
C ASN A 54 -9.16 6.20 4.59
N PRO A 55 -8.57 6.60 3.45
CA PRO A 55 -7.49 5.85 2.79
C PRO A 55 -6.29 5.59 3.71
N GLU A 56 -6.11 6.43 4.73
CA GLU A 56 -5.14 6.24 5.79
C GLU A 56 -5.39 5.00 6.65
N THR A 57 -6.64 4.75 7.00
CA THR A 57 -7.08 3.60 7.79
C THR A 57 -6.91 2.33 6.95
N ILE A 58 -7.35 2.37 5.69
CA ILE A 58 -7.17 1.26 4.75
C ILE A 58 -5.68 0.94 4.59
N PHE A 59 -4.85 1.96 4.38
CA PHE A 59 -3.40 1.79 4.26
C PHE A 59 -2.81 1.09 5.50
N ASN A 60 -3.12 1.57 6.70
CA ASN A 60 -2.59 0.99 7.94
C ASN A 60 -3.04 -0.46 8.12
N ALA A 61 -4.32 -0.77 7.86
CA ALA A 61 -4.85 -2.12 7.92
C ALA A 61 -4.15 -3.05 6.91
N LYS A 62 -3.95 -2.59 5.67
CA LYS A 62 -3.26 -3.37 4.63
C LYS A 62 -1.77 -3.53 4.91
N LEU A 63 -1.12 -2.52 5.49
CA LEU A 63 0.28 -2.57 5.92
C LEU A 63 0.48 -3.58 7.05
N CYS A 64 -0.38 -3.55 8.07
CA CYS A 64 -0.37 -4.51 9.17
C CYS A 64 -0.62 -5.94 8.66
N SER A 65 -1.59 -6.12 7.77
CA SER A 65 -1.89 -7.41 7.12
C SER A 65 -0.76 -7.95 6.23
N LEU A 66 0.21 -7.12 5.82
CA LEU A 66 1.38 -7.57 5.07
C LEU A 66 2.47 -8.17 5.97
N GLY A 67 2.41 -7.97 7.30
CA GLY A 67 3.41 -8.49 8.24
C GLY A 67 4.83 -7.98 7.97
N LEU A 68 4.98 -6.79 7.38
CA LEU A 68 6.29 -6.20 7.11
C LEU A 68 6.98 -5.79 8.41
N ARG A 69 8.31 -5.91 8.45
CA ARG A 69 9.11 -5.41 9.57
C ARG A 69 9.07 -3.88 9.59
N ILE A 70 8.61 -3.33 10.71
CA ILE A 70 8.62 -1.89 10.98
C ILE A 70 9.59 -1.66 12.14
N ASP A 71 10.71 -1.02 11.86
CA ASP A 71 11.74 -0.65 12.83
C ASP A 71 11.87 0.88 12.86
N ASN A 72 11.80 1.49 14.05
CA ASN A 72 11.93 2.93 14.24
C ASN A 72 11.17 3.80 13.21
N LYS A 73 9.90 3.46 12.93
CA LYS A 73 9.03 4.12 11.92
C LYS A 73 9.50 3.97 10.46
N ILE A 74 10.44 3.08 10.18
CA ILE A 74 10.88 2.66 8.85
C ILE A 74 10.31 1.27 8.57
N VAL A 75 9.68 1.10 7.43
CA VAL A 75 9.21 -0.20 6.94
C VAL A 75 10.15 -0.72 5.88
N ARG A 76 10.44 -2.02 5.94
CA ARG A 76 11.35 -2.72 5.02
C ARG A 76 10.61 -3.83 4.28
N LEU A 77 10.93 -4.00 3.02
CA LEU A 77 10.54 -5.19 2.26
C LEU A 77 11.34 -6.37 2.84
N ASN A 78 10.65 -7.38 3.38
CA ASN A 78 11.27 -8.66 3.77
C ASN A 78 11.72 -9.43 2.53
#